data_AF-A0A063BB29-F1
#
_entry.id   AF-A0A063BB29-F1
#
_cell.length_a   1.000
_cell.length_b   1.000
_cell.length_c   1.000
_cell.angle_alpha   90.00
_cell.angle_beta   90.00
_cell.angle_gamma   90.00
#
_symmetry.space_group_name_H-M   'P 1'
#
loop_
_entity.id
_entity.type
_entity.pdbx_description
1 polymer ?
#
loop_
_entity_poly.entity_id
_entity_poly.type
_entity_poly.pdbx_seq_one_letter_code
_entity_poly.pdbx_strand_id
1 'polypeptide(L)'
;MSKRNVISEIEEKNARASNKYLHGNLELYDLEASSRRIGESDATMRALHIMGIASCIEVSVREAIKRLVDSGSPYIERAEAFKEHIKFDFLLTKALSDGTITFGDLVSHSLPVSRLEHIASHFESLFCDKDQRKKFNRIISDIREYVEPSEEELFGGGQAEQKQKTAPLLLSEPSGLLLDIASIFEIRHLVAHEANFNSVSSDELSKFLNSARLFVNCLYELVEQDLNPGQSRSGYGDSVQAMARAGAIQASALAVQERIMSKISSTESTEHDLAALFRAATCAFDAYYQAESSFRLSAHGMLTGNAMRNIESDVTIKLWQHRMDYLTSIEEII
;
A
#
# COMPACT_ATOMS: atom_id res chain seq x y z
N MET A 1 -13.07 30.60 -19.60
CA MET A 1 -12.68 29.19 -19.39
C MET A 1 -12.92 28.88 -17.92
N SER A 2 -13.79 27.92 -17.61
CA SER A 2 -14.07 27.54 -16.22
C SER A 2 -12.78 27.05 -15.55
N LYS A 3 -12.51 27.52 -14.32
CA LYS A 3 -11.33 27.09 -13.55
C LYS A 3 -11.50 25.59 -13.29
N ARG A 4 -10.54 24.78 -13.72
CA ARG A 4 -10.54 23.32 -13.57
C ARG A 4 -10.77 22.95 -12.09
N ASN A 5 -11.82 22.17 -11.81
CA ASN A 5 -12.15 21.76 -10.44
C ASN A 5 -11.53 20.38 -10.15
N VAL A 6 -10.31 20.40 -9.62
CA VAL A 6 -9.51 19.20 -9.35
C VAL A 6 -10.19 18.27 -8.34
N ILE A 7 -10.88 18.82 -7.34
CA ILE A 7 -11.55 18.04 -6.29
C ILE A 7 -12.64 17.17 -6.92
N SER A 8 -13.54 17.77 -7.69
CA SER A 8 -14.63 17.02 -8.34
C SER A 8 -14.12 16.00 -9.36
N GLU A 9 -13.03 16.28 -10.08
CA GLU A 9 -12.40 15.30 -10.97
C GLU A 9 -11.90 14.06 -10.21
N ILE A 10 -11.26 14.27 -9.04
CA ILE A 10 -10.78 13.19 -8.17
C ILE A 10 -11.96 12.40 -7.61
N GLU A 11 -12.98 13.08 -7.09
CA GLU A 11 -14.19 12.43 -6.55
C GLU A 11 -14.90 11.57 -7.60
N GLU A 12 -15.11 12.10 -8.82
CA GLU A 12 -15.72 11.36 -9.92
C GLU A 12 -14.89 10.15 -10.35
N LYS A 13 -13.56 10.29 -10.33
CA LYS A 13 -12.66 9.17 -10.63
C LYS A 13 -12.73 8.10 -9.55
N ASN A 14 -12.67 8.49 -8.28
CA ASN A 14 -12.75 7.58 -7.14
C ASN A 14 -14.12 6.89 -7.09
N ALA A 15 -15.21 7.59 -7.38
CA ALA A 15 -16.55 7.01 -7.45
C ALA A 15 -16.69 5.95 -8.56
N ARG A 16 -16.06 6.17 -9.72
CA ARG A 16 -16.05 5.17 -10.81
C ARG A 16 -15.21 3.94 -10.49
N ALA A 17 -14.17 4.10 -9.67
CA ALA A 17 -13.21 3.05 -9.33
C ALA A 17 -13.42 2.42 -7.95
N SER A 18 -14.41 2.87 -7.16
CA SER A 18 -14.54 2.55 -5.72
C SER A 18 -14.61 1.05 -5.40
N ASN A 19 -15.03 0.23 -6.36
CA ASN A 19 -15.17 -1.22 -6.20
C ASN A 19 -14.13 -2.03 -7.01
N LYS A 20 -13.15 -1.37 -7.64
CA LYS A 20 -12.16 -2.02 -8.52
C LYS A 20 -10.75 -1.87 -7.94
N TYR A 21 -10.39 -2.74 -7.01
CA TYR A 21 -9.00 -2.91 -6.58
C TYR A 21 -8.14 -3.37 -7.77
N LEU A 22 -6.96 -2.78 -8.00
CA LEU A 22 -6.09 -3.10 -9.13
C LEU A 22 -6.76 -2.93 -10.50
N HIS A 23 -7.53 -1.86 -10.67
CA HIS A 23 -8.36 -1.63 -11.86
C HIS A 23 -7.58 -1.80 -13.18
N GLY A 24 -6.38 -1.24 -13.29
CA GLY A 24 -5.56 -1.36 -14.50
C GLY A 24 -5.09 -2.79 -14.80
N ASN A 25 -4.89 -3.63 -13.78
CA ASN A 25 -4.46 -5.01 -13.95
C ASN A 25 -5.60 -5.89 -14.50
N LEU A 26 -6.81 -5.72 -13.98
CA LEU A 26 -7.99 -6.47 -14.42
C LEU A 26 -8.35 -6.14 -15.88
N GLU A 27 -8.33 -4.86 -16.24
CA GLU A 27 -8.66 -4.44 -17.61
C GLU A 27 -7.59 -4.93 -18.63
N LEU A 28 -6.32 -5.11 -18.22
CA LEU A 28 -5.31 -5.77 -19.08
C LEU A 28 -5.66 -7.22 -19.40
N TYR A 29 -6.27 -7.97 -18.47
CA TYR A 29 -6.74 -9.33 -18.76
C TYR A 29 -7.89 -9.32 -19.78
N ASP A 30 -8.80 -8.35 -19.70
CA ASP A 30 -9.88 -8.21 -20.67
C ASP A 30 -9.34 -7.81 -22.06
N LEU A 31 -8.32 -6.94 -22.11
CA LEU A 31 -7.60 -6.59 -23.35
C LEU A 31 -6.85 -7.80 -23.94
N GLU A 32 -6.25 -8.65 -23.12
CA GLU A 32 -5.61 -9.89 -23.59
C GLU A 32 -6.65 -10.90 -24.10
N ALA A 33 -7.76 -11.06 -23.40
CA ALA A 33 -8.82 -11.97 -23.83
C ALA A 33 -9.47 -11.50 -25.14
N SER A 34 -9.61 -10.19 -25.34
CA SER A 34 -10.13 -9.62 -26.58
C SER A 34 -9.11 -9.59 -27.72
N SER A 35 -7.81 -9.45 -27.44
CA SER A 35 -6.78 -9.47 -28.49
C SER A 35 -6.73 -10.78 -29.28
N ARG A 36 -7.05 -11.90 -28.62
CA ARG A 36 -7.15 -13.24 -29.26
C ARG A 36 -8.20 -13.34 -30.36
N ARG A 37 -9.14 -12.37 -30.42
CA ARG A 37 -10.20 -12.31 -31.43
C ARG A 37 -9.88 -11.37 -32.59
N ILE A 38 -8.74 -10.69 -32.56
CA ILE A 38 -8.31 -9.73 -33.57
C ILE A 38 -7.61 -10.48 -34.71
N GLY A 39 -8.08 -10.31 -35.95
CA GLY A 39 -7.43 -10.88 -37.12
C GLY A 39 -6.16 -10.11 -37.52
N GLU A 40 -5.32 -10.73 -38.34
CA GLU A 40 -4.10 -10.07 -38.88
C GLU A 40 -4.41 -8.81 -39.69
N SER A 41 -5.58 -8.73 -40.33
CA SER A 41 -6.04 -7.57 -41.09
C SER A 41 -6.54 -6.40 -40.23
N ASP A 42 -6.79 -6.60 -38.94
CA ASP A 42 -7.53 -5.64 -38.10
C ASP A 42 -6.60 -4.61 -37.42
N ALA A 43 -5.87 -3.85 -38.23
CA ALA A 43 -4.88 -2.87 -37.76
C ALA A 43 -5.46 -1.84 -36.78
N THR A 44 -6.64 -1.29 -37.08
CA THR A 44 -7.36 -0.35 -36.20
C THR A 44 -7.63 -0.94 -34.82
N MET A 45 -8.07 -2.20 -34.75
CA MET A 45 -8.36 -2.84 -33.47
C MET A 45 -7.08 -3.01 -32.66
N ARG A 46 -5.96 -3.41 -33.28
CA ARG A 46 -4.66 -3.51 -32.59
C ARG A 46 -4.19 -2.16 -32.04
N ALA A 47 -4.28 -1.11 -32.83
CA ALA A 47 -3.93 0.25 -32.42
C ALA A 47 -4.79 0.74 -31.23
N LEU A 48 -6.10 0.46 -31.24
CA LEU A 48 -6.99 0.77 -30.11
C LEU A 48 -6.63 -0.05 -28.85
N HIS A 49 -6.16 -1.29 -29.00
CA HIS A 49 -5.68 -2.07 -27.85
C HIS A 49 -4.42 -1.43 -27.25
N ILE A 50 -3.50 -0.89 -28.06
CA ILE A 50 -2.34 -0.16 -27.52
C ILE A 50 -2.75 1.07 -26.72
N MET A 51 -3.77 1.81 -27.17
CA MET A 51 -4.33 2.90 -26.35
C MET A 51 -4.88 2.39 -25.02
N GLY A 52 -5.59 1.26 -25.02
CA GLY A 52 -6.10 0.60 -23.81
C GLY A 52 -4.96 0.17 -22.87
N ILE A 53 -3.92 -0.46 -23.40
CA ILE A 53 -2.75 -0.91 -22.65
C ILE A 53 -2.03 0.26 -22.00
N ALA A 54 -1.76 1.33 -22.75
CA ALA A 54 -1.14 2.54 -22.23
C ALA A 54 -1.99 3.13 -21.08
N SER A 55 -3.32 3.20 -21.26
CA SER A 55 -4.24 3.70 -20.23
C SER A 55 -4.21 2.84 -18.96
N CYS A 56 -4.12 1.52 -19.09
CA CYS A 56 -4.00 0.62 -17.94
C CYS A 56 -2.69 0.85 -17.18
N ILE A 57 -1.57 1.02 -17.89
CA ILE A 57 -0.28 1.38 -17.28
C ILE A 57 -0.38 2.72 -16.55
N GLU A 58 -0.98 3.74 -17.16
CA GLU A 58 -1.16 5.06 -16.54
C GLU A 58 -1.95 4.97 -15.23
N VAL A 59 -3.05 4.21 -15.23
CA VAL A 59 -3.87 4.00 -14.04
C VAL A 59 -3.09 3.26 -12.96
N SER A 60 -2.40 2.17 -13.30
CA SER A 60 -1.61 1.38 -12.36
C SER A 60 -0.45 2.17 -11.74
N VAL A 61 0.23 3.00 -12.51
CA VAL A 61 1.27 3.91 -11.98
C VAL A 61 0.69 4.90 -10.98
N ARG A 62 -0.47 5.51 -11.31
CA ARG A 62 -1.13 6.46 -10.40
C ARG A 62 -1.60 5.78 -9.11
N GLU A 63 -2.15 4.57 -9.21
CA GLU A 63 -2.55 3.76 -8.05
C GLU A 63 -1.34 3.44 -7.16
N ALA A 64 -0.22 3.03 -7.73
CA ALA A 64 1.01 2.79 -7.00
C ALA A 64 1.53 4.05 -6.28
N ILE A 65 1.57 5.19 -6.96
CA ILE A 65 1.96 6.48 -6.36
C ILE A 65 1.01 6.86 -5.23
N LYS A 66 -0.31 6.74 -5.44
CA LYS A 66 -1.32 7.04 -4.42
C LYS A 66 -1.08 6.22 -3.16
N ARG A 67 -0.92 4.89 -3.31
CA ARG A 67 -0.71 3.97 -2.20
C ARG A 67 0.55 4.30 -1.39
N LEU A 68 1.66 4.60 -2.07
CA LEU A 68 2.91 4.99 -1.41
C LEU A 68 2.72 6.28 -0.63
N VAL A 69 2.15 7.32 -1.24
CA VAL A 69 1.98 8.62 -0.56
C VAL A 69 0.99 8.53 0.62
N ASP A 70 -0.10 7.78 0.46
CA ASP A 70 -1.12 7.62 1.50
C ASP A 70 -0.66 6.73 2.66
N SER A 71 0.41 5.95 2.51
CA SER A 71 1.01 5.22 3.62
C SER A 71 1.77 6.12 4.61
N GLY A 72 1.97 7.40 4.27
CA GLY A 72 2.64 8.38 5.13
C GLY A 72 4.14 8.46 4.89
N SER A 73 4.92 8.71 5.96
CA SER A 73 6.37 8.82 5.86
C SER A 73 7.00 7.46 5.52
N PRO A 74 8.05 7.43 4.67
CA PRO A 74 8.79 8.58 4.13
C PRO A 74 8.20 9.17 2.83
N TYR A 75 7.17 8.55 2.25
CA TYR A 75 6.67 8.91 0.92
C TYR A 75 5.97 10.25 0.84
N ILE A 76 5.19 10.60 1.86
CA ILE A 76 4.52 11.91 1.93
C ILE A 76 5.54 13.05 1.97
N GLU A 77 6.66 12.86 2.65
CA GLU A 77 7.75 13.83 2.74
C GLU A 77 8.49 13.93 1.40
N ARG A 78 8.79 12.78 0.76
CA ARG A 78 9.43 12.73 -0.55
C ARG A 78 8.54 13.31 -1.66
N ALA A 79 7.22 13.23 -1.51
CA ALA A 79 6.27 13.83 -2.44
C ALA A 79 6.36 15.37 -2.52
N GLU A 80 7.06 16.03 -1.58
CA GLU A 80 7.38 17.46 -1.69
C GLU A 80 8.12 17.79 -3.01
N ALA A 81 8.89 16.84 -3.54
CA ALA A 81 9.55 16.98 -4.84
C ALA A 81 8.58 17.31 -5.99
N PHE A 82 7.29 17.01 -5.83
CA PHE A 82 6.25 17.23 -6.83
C PHE A 82 5.47 18.53 -6.66
N LYS A 83 5.87 19.41 -5.74
CA LYS A 83 5.15 20.67 -5.44
C LYS A 83 4.88 21.56 -6.64
N GLU A 84 5.73 21.54 -7.67
CA GLU A 84 5.52 22.33 -8.89
C GLU A 84 4.28 21.90 -9.68
N HIS A 85 3.86 20.64 -9.52
CA HIS A 85 2.65 20.09 -10.13
C HIS A 85 1.39 20.35 -9.29
N ILE A 86 1.53 20.83 -8.05
CA ILE A 86 0.44 20.96 -7.08
C ILE A 86 0.25 22.43 -6.70
N LYS A 87 -0.93 22.97 -6.99
CA LYS A 87 -1.31 24.32 -6.55
C LYS A 87 -2.26 24.22 -5.37
N PHE A 88 -1.76 24.56 -4.18
CA PHE A 88 -2.60 24.65 -2.98
C PHE A 88 -3.46 25.91 -3.02
N ASP A 89 -4.77 25.71 -2.96
CA ASP A 89 -5.75 26.76 -2.67
C ASP A 89 -6.60 26.37 -1.44
N PHE A 90 -7.38 27.33 -0.94
CA PHE A 90 -8.18 27.11 0.27
C PHE A 90 -9.17 25.94 0.15
N LEU A 91 -9.76 25.73 -1.03
CA LEU A 91 -10.71 24.64 -1.23
C LEU A 91 -10.00 23.29 -1.18
N LEU A 92 -8.82 23.20 -1.79
CA LEU A 92 -8.00 22.00 -1.74
C LEU A 92 -7.51 21.68 -0.33
N THR A 93 -7.05 22.69 0.41
CA THR A 93 -6.65 22.52 1.82
C THR A 93 -7.82 22.05 2.67
N LYS A 94 -9.03 22.60 2.45
CA LYS A 94 -10.23 22.15 3.14
C LYS A 94 -10.55 20.68 2.82
N ALA A 95 -10.54 20.30 1.55
CA ALA A 95 -10.84 18.94 1.08
C ALA A 95 -9.83 17.88 1.59
N LEU A 96 -8.57 18.28 1.82
CA LEU A 96 -7.58 17.43 2.49
C LEU A 96 -7.84 17.33 4.00
N SER A 97 -8.19 18.46 4.63
CA SER A 97 -8.42 18.53 6.08
C SER A 97 -9.67 17.79 6.55
N ASP A 98 -10.73 17.75 5.73
CA ASP A 98 -11.97 17.03 6.04
C ASP A 98 -11.99 15.59 5.50
N GLY A 99 -10.92 15.17 4.82
CA GLY A 99 -10.76 13.81 4.29
C GLY A 99 -11.58 13.52 3.03
N THR A 100 -12.10 14.55 2.35
CA THR A 100 -12.80 14.40 1.06
C THR A 100 -11.88 13.78 0.00
N ILE A 101 -10.60 14.15 0.01
CA ILE A 101 -9.55 13.55 -0.83
C ILE A 101 -8.31 13.26 0.02
N THR A 102 -7.47 12.31 -0.40
CA THR A 102 -6.18 12.05 0.25
C THR A 102 -5.02 12.83 -0.40
N PHE A 103 -3.85 12.85 0.25
CA PHE A 103 -2.65 13.41 -0.38
C PHE A 103 -2.21 12.57 -1.58
N GLY A 104 -2.33 11.25 -1.51
CA GLY A 104 -2.06 10.34 -2.61
C GLY A 104 -3.01 10.56 -3.79
N ASP A 105 -4.29 10.86 -3.56
CA ASP A 105 -5.21 11.28 -4.61
C ASP A 105 -4.70 12.53 -5.34
N LEU A 106 -4.35 13.57 -4.58
CA LEU A 106 -3.88 14.83 -5.13
C LEU A 106 -2.57 14.66 -5.92
N VAL A 107 -1.57 14.02 -5.33
CA VAL A 107 -0.26 13.80 -5.94
C VAL A 107 -0.42 12.93 -7.19
N SER A 108 -1.04 11.76 -7.06
CA SER A 108 -1.19 10.82 -8.19
C SER A 108 -2.02 11.40 -9.33
N HIS A 109 -2.97 12.31 -9.08
CA HIS A 109 -3.76 12.98 -10.13
C HIS A 109 -2.98 14.09 -10.83
N SER A 110 -2.13 14.81 -10.10
CA SER A 110 -1.41 15.98 -10.61
C SER A 110 -0.20 15.63 -11.49
N LEU A 111 0.36 14.44 -11.30
CA LEU A 111 1.58 14.01 -11.99
C LEU A 111 1.33 13.60 -13.45
N PRO A 112 2.21 13.94 -14.39
CA PRO A 112 2.11 13.43 -15.76
C PRO A 112 2.54 11.96 -15.81
N VAL A 113 1.78 11.13 -16.51
CA VAL A 113 2.11 9.72 -16.74
C VAL A 113 1.79 9.45 -18.20
N SER A 114 2.75 9.69 -19.09
CA SER A 114 2.51 9.67 -20.54
C SER A 114 3.71 9.20 -21.36
N ARG A 115 4.80 8.86 -20.68
CA ARG A 115 6.06 8.34 -21.21
C ARG A 115 6.85 7.71 -20.07
N LEU A 116 7.81 6.86 -20.41
CA LEU A 116 8.59 6.13 -19.41
C LEU A 116 9.39 7.05 -18.49
N GLU A 117 9.96 8.14 -19.01
CA GLU A 117 10.81 9.06 -18.26
C GLU A 117 10.05 9.73 -17.12
N HIS A 118 8.76 10.03 -17.35
CA HIS A 118 7.87 10.48 -16.30
C HIS A 118 7.83 9.42 -15.20
N ILE A 119 7.38 8.19 -15.52
CA ILE A 119 7.24 7.11 -14.54
C ILE A 119 8.53 6.91 -13.75
N ALA A 120 9.66 6.79 -14.45
CA ALA A 120 10.98 6.64 -13.86
C ALA A 120 11.29 7.77 -12.88
N SER A 121 11.13 9.04 -13.27
CA SER A 121 11.41 10.18 -12.38
C SER A 121 10.55 10.21 -11.11
N HIS A 122 9.28 9.80 -11.20
CA HIS A 122 8.38 9.80 -10.03
C HIS A 122 8.81 8.72 -9.03
N PHE A 123 9.06 7.51 -9.50
CA PHE A 123 9.53 6.41 -8.63
C PHE A 123 10.95 6.65 -8.11
N GLU A 124 11.85 7.23 -8.92
CA GLU A 124 13.16 7.68 -8.43
C GLU A 124 12.98 8.68 -7.27
N SER A 125 12.07 9.65 -7.40
CA SER A 125 11.84 10.64 -6.33
C SER A 125 11.23 10.03 -5.07
N LEU A 126 10.31 9.08 -5.22
CA LEU A 126 9.63 8.43 -4.08
C LEU A 126 10.52 7.41 -3.35
N PHE A 127 11.44 6.73 -4.04
CA PHE A 127 12.29 5.69 -3.45
C PHE A 127 13.73 6.12 -3.17
N CYS A 128 14.17 7.28 -3.65
CA CYS A 128 15.48 7.81 -3.30
C CYS A 128 15.43 8.61 -1.99
N ASP A 129 16.36 8.29 -1.10
CA ASP A 129 16.71 9.19 -0.02
C ASP A 129 17.62 10.33 -0.56
N LYS A 130 17.70 11.45 0.15
CA LYS A 130 18.53 12.62 -0.20
C LYS A 130 19.98 12.25 -0.48
N ASP A 131 20.46 11.17 0.16
CA ASP A 131 21.86 10.71 0.08
C ASP A 131 22.08 9.52 -0.86
N GLN A 132 21.04 8.88 -1.40
CA GLN A 132 21.18 7.72 -2.29
C GLN A 132 20.22 7.78 -3.49
N ARG A 133 20.75 8.24 -4.63
CA ARG A 133 20.04 8.20 -5.91
C ARG A 133 20.07 6.78 -6.48
N LYS A 134 18.98 6.04 -6.32
CA LYS A 134 18.70 4.79 -7.06
C LYS A 134 18.00 5.13 -8.38
N LYS A 135 18.52 4.60 -9.49
CA LYS A 135 17.87 4.71 -10.80
C LYS A 135 16.67 3.77 -10.89
N PHE A 136 15.64 4.15 -11.64
CA PHE A 136 14.41 3.37 -11.77
C PHE A 136 14.66 1.95 -12.26
N ASN A 137 15.59 1.78 -13.22
CA ASN A 137 16.02 0.47 -13.68
C ASN A 137 16.53 -0.42 -12.55
N ARG A 138 17.26 0.16 -11.59
CA ARG A 138 17.75 -0.56 -10.41
C ARG A 138 16.64 -0.84 -9.40
N ILE A 139 15.71 0.11 -9.21
CA ILE A 139 14.54 -0.10 -8.35
C ILE A 139 13.75 -1.31 -8.85
N ILE A 140 13.46 -1.36 -10.14
CA ILE A 140 12.71 -2.46 -10.75
C ILE A 140 13.51 -3.78 -10.80
N SER A 141 14.84 -3.73 -11.01
CA SER A 141 15.66 -4.93 -11.03
C SER A 141 15.76 -5.66 -9.69
N ASP A 142 15.55 -4.94 -8.58
CA ASP A 142 15.67 -5.48 -7.23
C ASP A 142 14.37 -6.13 -6.75
N ILE A 143 13.27 -6.02 -7.51
CA ILE A 143 11.97 -6.61 -7.18
C ILE A 143 12.06 -8.13 -7.26
N ARG A 144 11.52 -8.80 -6.24
CA ARG A 144 11.52 -10.27 -6.14
C ARG A 144 10.13 -10.85 -6.37
N GLU A 145 10.06 -12.11 -6.71
CA GLU A 145 8.79 -12.84 -6.69
C GLU A 145 8.28 -12.91 -5.24
N TYR A 146 6.97 -12.78 -5.05
CA TYR A 146 6.39 -12.96 -3.73
C TYR A 146 6.55 -14.41 -3.27
N VAL A 147 7.00 -14.58 -2.03
CA VAL A 147 7.02 -15.87 -1.34
C VAL A 147 6.35 -15.75 0.02
N GLU A 148 5.50 -16.73 0.33
CA GLU A 148 4.84 -16.78 1.62
C GLU A 148 5.87 -16.81 2.76
N PRO A 149 5.74 -16.00 3.82
CA PRO A 149 6.65 -16.02 4.96
C PRO A 149 6.79 -17.42 5.57
N SER A 150 7.94 -17.71 6.17
CA SER A 150 8.15 -18.93 6.95
C SER A 150 7.29 -18.94 8.22
N GLU A 151 7.07 -20.11 8.80
CA GLU A 151 6.33 -20.21 10.07
C GLU A 151 6.96 -19.35 11.17
N GLU A 152 8.28 -19.36 11.29
CA GLU A 152 9.00 -18.52 12.26
C GLU A 152 8.73 -17.02 12.07
N GLU A 153 8.68 -16.55 10.81
CA GLU A 153 8.33 -15.16 10.47
C GLU A 153 6.85 -14.85 10.79
N LEU A 154 5.93 -15.79 10.53
CA LEU A 154 4.50 -15.61 10.82
C LEU A 154 4.24 -15.44 12.32
N PHE A 155 4.94 -16.20 13.17
CA PHE A 155 4.79 -16.13 14.63
C PHE A 155 5.64 -15.04 15.30
N GLY A 156 6.35 -14.21 14.53
CA GLY A 156 7.18 -13.11 15.07
C GLY A 156 8.49 -13.56 15.72
N GLY A 157 8.95 -14.80 15.48
CA GLY A 157 10.16 -15.38 16.05
C GLY A 157 11.44 -15.20 15.21
N GLY A 158 11.36 -14.57 14.03
CA GLY A 158 12.47 -14.39 13.08
C GLY A 158 12.64 -12.96 12.58
N GLN A 159 13.65 -12.73 11.72
CA GLN A 159 13.78 -11.44 11.03
C GLN A 159 12.69 -11.31 9.96
N ALA A 160 11.95 -10.20 9.99
CA ALA A 160 10.95 -9.93 8.96
C ALA A 160 11.60 -9.98 7.56
N GLU A 161 10.85 -10.58 6.62
CA GLU A 161 11.17 -10.66 5.19
C GLU A 161 12.39 -11.49 4.81
N GLN A 162 12.95 -12.28 5.72
CA GLN A 162 14.14 -13.07 5.43
C GLN A 162 13.91 -14.00 4.23
N LYS A 163 12.73 -14.63 4.14
CA LYS A 163 12.40 -15.48 3.01
C LYS A 163 12.17 -14.68 1.73
N GLN A 164 11.56 -13.51 1.82
CA GLN A 164 11.37 -12.61 0.68
C GLN A 164 12.71 -12.11 0.10
N LYS A 165 13.70 -11.81 0.95
CA LYS A 165 15.05 -11.36 0.54
C LYS A 165 15.82 -12.39 -0.27
N THR A 166 15.53 -13.68 -0.10
CA THR A 166 16.18 -14.77 -0.84
C THR A 166 15.36 -15.30 -2.01
N ALA A 167 14.13 -14.80 -2.20
CA ALA A 167 13.28 -15.16 -3.32
C ALA A 167 13.92 -14.81 -4.67
N PRO A 168 13.59 -15.53 -5.76
CA PRO A 168 14.04 -15.17 -7.10
C PRO A 168 13.70 -13.73 -7.47
N LEU A 169 14.52 -13.10 -8.30
CA LEU A 169 14.16 -11.81 -8.89
C LEU A 169 12.94 -12.00 -9.81
N LEU A 170 11.99 -11.07 -9.74
CA LEU A 170 10.80 -11.09 -10.60
C LEU A 170 11.17 -10.86 -12.07
N LEU A 171 12.27 -10.15 -12.31
CA LEU A 171 12.74 -9.79 -13.64
C LEU A 171 14.16 -10.28 -13.87
N SER A 172 14.36 -10.94 -15.00
CA SER A 172 15.69 -11.28 -15.53
C SER A 172 16.26 -10.17 -16.41
N GLU A 173 15.43 -9.51 -17.23
CA GLU A 173 15.85 -8.49 -18.20
C GLU A 173 15.05 -7.16 -18.09
N PRO A 174 15.33 -6.33 -17.07
CA PRO A 174 14.60 -5.08 -16.83
C PRO A 174 14.67 -4.10 -18.01
N SER A 175 15.81 -4.01 -18.69
CA SER A 175 16.00 -3.08 -19.81
C SER A 175 15.05 -3.35 -20.98
N GLY A 176 14.84 -4.63 -21.31
CA GLY A 176 13.91 -5.02 -22.38
C GLY A 176 12.46 -4.66 -22.05
N LEU A 177 12.05 -4.93 -20.81
CA LEU A 177 10.72 -4.54 -20.32
C LEU A 177 10.51 -3.03 -20.43
N LEU A 178 11.46 -2.22 -19.96
CA LEU A 178 11.34 -0.77 -19.99
C LEU A 178 11.31 -0.20 -21.42
N LEU A 179 12.10 -0.77 -22.34
CA LEU A 179 12.05 -0.39 -23.77
C LEU A 179 10.67 -0.67 -24.38
N ASP A 180 10.03 -1.78 -24.02
CA ASP A 180 8.68 -2.08 -24.47
C ASP A 180 7.66 -1.10 -23.91
N ILE A 181 7.76 -0.74 -22.62
CA ILE A 181 6.88 0.27 -22.02
C ILE A 181 7.05 1.64 -22.69
N ALA A 182 8.28 2.05 -22.99
CA ALA A 182 8.53 3.28 -23.75
C ALA A 182 7.88 3.21 -25.14
N SER A 183 8.04 2.09 -25.85
CA SER A 183 7.47 1.88 -27.18
C SER A 183 5.93 1.94 -27.17
N ILE A 184 5.28 1.42 -26.13
CA ILE A 184 3.82 1.51 -25.97
C ILE A 184 3.34 2.97 -25.92
N PHE A 185 4.03 3.84 -25.16
CA PHE A 185 3.65 5.26 -25.08
C PHE A 185 3.90 6.00 -26.40
N GLU A 186 5.00 5.72 -27.09
CA GLU A 186 5.29 6.31 -28.41
C GLU A 186 4.25 5.89 -29.45
N ILE A 187 3.89 4.61 -29.51
CA ILE A 187 2.85 4.13 -30.41
C ILE A 187 1.49 4.73 -30.04
N ARG A 188 1.15 4.82 -28.75
CA ARG A 188 -0.07 5.52 -28.30
C ARG A 188 -0.07 6.98 -28.76
N HIS A 189 1.08 7.65 -28.81
CA HIS A 189 1.18 9.00 -29.38
C HIS A 189 0.84 9.01 -30.87
N LEU A 190 1.44 8.12 -31.68
CA LEU A 190 1.16 8.00 -33.11
C LEU A 190 -0.32 7.69 -33.39
N VAL A 191 -0.92 6.76 -32.63
CA VAL A 191 -2.32 6.37 -32.82
C VAL A 191 -3.26 7.52 -32.42
N ALA A 192 -3.06 8.13 -31.25
CA ALA A 192 -3.99 9.11 -30.71
C ALA A 192 -3.86 10.50 -31.35
N HIS A 193 -2.64 10.91 -31.72
CA HIS A 193 -2.36 12.27 -32.19
C HIS A 193 -2.06 12.35 -33.68
N GLU A 194 -1.63 11.27 -34.32
CA GLU A 194 -1.34 11.22 -35.77
C GLU A 194 -2.31 10.32 -36.56
N ALA A 195 -3.26 9.66 -35.89
CA ALA A 195 -4.20 8.71 -36.48
C ALA A 195 -3.54 7.58 -37.29
N ASN A 196 -2.31 7.19 -36.91
CA ASN A 196 -1.59 6.12 -37.58
C ASN A 196 -1.97 4.75 -36.99
N PHE A 197 -3.04 4.15 -37.51
CA PHE A 197 -3.56 2.86 -37.04
C PHE A 197 -2.77 1.63 -37.53
N ASN A 198 -1.81 1.80 -38.45
CA ASN A 198 -0.99 0.71 -38.98
C ASN A 198 0.34 0.55 -38.25
N SER A 199 0.52 1.24 -37.12
CA SER A 199 1.77 1.31 -36.37
C SER A 199 2.08 0.05 -35.54
N VAL A 200 1.25 -1.00 -35.60
CA VAL A 200 1.33 -2.17 -34.71
C VAL A 200 0.99 -3.46 -35.45
N SER A 201 1.92 -4.41 -35.44
CA SER A 201 1.71 -5.80 -35.88
C SER A 201 1.06 -6.66 -34.80
N SER A 202 0.58 -7.86 -35.18
CA SER A 202 -0.01 -8.82 -34.24
C SER A 202 0.99 -9.30 -33.18
N ASP A 203 2.23 -9.57 -33.61
CA ASP A 203 3.31 -10.02 -32.73
C ASP A 203 3.72 -8.93 -31.74
N GLU A 204 3.81 -7.67 -32.20
CA GLU A 204 4.07 -6.52 -31.34
C GLU A 204 2.98 -6.32 -30.29
N LEU A 205 1.70 -6.43 -30.67
CA LEU A 205 0.61 -6.33 -29.70
C LEU A 205 0.72 -7.40 -28.61
N SER A 206 0.99 -8.64 -28.99
CA SER A 206 1.15 -9.75 -28.05
C SER A 206 2.33 -9.53 -27.10
N LYS A 207 3.46 -9.06 -27.65
CA LYS A 207 4.64 -8.66 -26.88
C LYS A 207 4.31 -7.54 -25.89
N PHE A 208 3.66 -6.47 -26.34
CA PHE A 208 3.31 -5.32 -25.51
C PHE A 208 2.30 -5.66 -24.41
N LEU A 209 1.34 -6.54 -24.66
CA LEU A 209 0.44 -7.05 -23.62
C LEU A 209 1.21 -7.78 -22.51
N ASN A 210 2.11 -8.68 -22.89
CA ASN A 210 2.92 -9.42 -21.92
C ASN A 210 3.83 -8.48 -21.11
N SER A 211 4.50 -7.55 -21.77
CA SER A 211 5.36 -6.55 -21.12
C SER A 211 4.55 -5.62 -20.21
N ALA A 212 3.36 -5.16 -20.64
CA ALA A 212 2.49 -4.35 -19.78
C ALA A 212 2.01 -5.10 -18.54
N ARG A 213 1.60 -6.37 -18.67
CA ARG A 213 1.19 -7.20 -17.53
C ARG A 213 2.34 -7.40 -16.55
N LEU A 214 3.51 -7.73 -17.06
CA LEU A 214 4.71 -7.92 -16.24
C LEU A 214 5.09 -6.61 -15.53
N PHE A 215 5.04 -5.47 -16.21
CA PHE A 215 5.32 -4.16 -15.63
C PHE A 215 4.32 -3.78 -14.54
N VAL A 216 3.02 -3.97 -14.76
CA VAL A 216 1.99 -3.71 -13.73
C VAL A 216 2.18 -4.65 -12.53
N ASN A 217 2.55 -5.91 -12.75
CA ASN A 217 2.90 -6.83 -11.66
C ASN A 217 4.13 -6.35 -10.89
N CYS A 218 5.16 -5.84 -11.58
CA CYS A 218 6.31 -5.25 -10.92
C CYS A 218 5.93 -4.02 -10.08
N LEU A 219 5.05 -3.14 -10.58
CA LEU A 219 4.57 -2.00 -9.80
C LEU A 219 3.82 -2.44 -8.55
N TYR A 220 2.97 -3.47 -8.68
CA TYR A 220 2.26 -4.04 -7.55
C TYR A 220 3.25 -4.58 -6.50
N GLU A 221 4.17 -5.47 -6.92
CA GLU A 221 5.16 -6.07 -6.04
C GLU A 221 6.11 -5.04 -5.43
N LEU A 222 6.51 -4.00 -6.16
CA LEU A 222 7.31 -2.90 -5.65
C LEU A 222 6.62 -2.21 -4.47
N VAL A 223 5.33 -1.91 -4.60
CA VAL A 223 4.56 -1.25 -3.55
C VAL A 223 4.31 -2.20 -2.38
N GLU A 224 3.94 -3.46 -2.63
CA GLU A 224 3.68 -4.43 -1.57
C GLU A 224 4.93 -4.75 -0.75
N GLN A 225 6.08 -4.99 -1.40
CA GLN A 225 7.31 -5.37 -0.71
C GLN A 225 7.88 -4.23 0.12
N ASP A 226 7.57 -2.99 -0.22
CA ASP A 226 8.02 -1.85 0.56
C ASP A 226 7.03 -1.48 1.68
N LEU A 227 5.73 -1.44 1.39
CA LEU A 227 4.73 -1.03 2.38
C LEU A 227 4.36 -2.14 3.36
N ASN A 228 4.38 -3.39 2.91
CA ASN A 228 3.93 -4.55 3.67
C ASN A 228 5.04 -5.60 3.80
N PRO A 229 6.20 -5.22 4.36
CA PRO A 229 7.36 -6.08 4.39
C PRO A 229 7.08 -7.38 5.12
N GLY A 230 7.20 -8.50 4.40
CA GLY A 230 7.02 -9.85 4.96
C GLY A 230 5.57 -10.16 5.37
N GLN A 231 4.59 -9.39 4.89
CA GLN A 231 3.19 -9.69 5.13
C GLN A 231 2.74 -10.91 4.34
N SER A 232 2.05 -11.81 5.02
CA SER A 232 1.36 -12.94 4.40
C SER A 232 0.18 -12.48 3.56
N ARG A 233 0.04 -13.06 2.37
CA ARG A 233 -1.13 -12.91 1.50
C ARG A 233 -2.15 -14.02 1.67
N SER A 234 -1.86 -15.02 2.50
CA SER A 234 -2.81 -16.08 2.83
C SER A 234 -3.67 -15.65 4.02
N GLY A 235 -4.97 -15.97 3.97
CA GLY A 235 -5.88 -15.63 5.07
C GLY A 235 -5.51 -16.30 6.40
N TYR A 236 -4.77 -17.41 6.36
CA TYR A 236 -4.21 -18.02 7.56
C TYR A 236 -3.01 -17.23 8.08
N GLY A 237 -1.99 -17.01 7.25
CA GLY A 237 -0.76 -16.36 7.68
C GLY A 237 -0.98 -14.92 8.13
N ASP A 238 -1.82 -14.15 7.44
CA ASP A 238 -2.20 -12.78 7.85
C ASP A 238 -2.84 -12.79 9.24
N SER A 239 -3.72 -13.77 9.51
CA SER A 239 -4.35 -13.91 10.84
C SER A 239 -3.39 -14.30 11.95
N VAL A 240 -2.35 -15.08 11.63
CA VAL A 240 -1.30 -15.45 12.58
C VAL A 240 -0.40 -14.25 12.86
N GLN A 241 -0.03 -13.48 11.84
CA GLN A 241 0.76 -12.27 12.01
C GLN A 241 0.01 -11.19 12.79
N ALA A 242 -1.30 -11.02 12.54
CA ALA A 242 -2.14 -10.12 13.32
C ALA A 242 -2.13 -10.49 14.81
N MET A 243 -2.28 -11.79 15.11
CA MET A 243 -2.21 -12.32 16.47
C MET A 243 -0.82 -12.12 17.10
N ALA A 244 0.26 -12.38 16.36
CA ALA A 244 1.63 -12.16 16.84
C ALA A 244 1.89 -10.68 17.18
N ARG A 245 1.47 -9.74 16.31
CA ARG A 245 1.55 -8.30 16.56
C ARG A 245 0.75 -7.89 17.79
N ALA A 246 -0.48 -8.38 17.92
CA ALA A 246 -1.34 -8.14 19.08
C ALA A 246 -0.69 -8.61 20.38
N GLY A 247 -0.13 -9.82 20.38
CA GLY A 247 0.59 -10.38 21.52
C GLY A 247 1.83 -9.56 21.91
N ALA A 248 2.59 -9.06 20.93
CA ALA A 248 3.76 -8.21 21.19
C ALA A 248 3.40 -6.86 21.86
N ILE A 249 2.33 -6.21 21.40
CA ILE A 249 1.82 -4.97 22.03
C ILE A 249 1.36 -5.26 23.46
N GLN A 250 0.59 -6.32 23.66
CA GLN A 250 0.13 -6.72 24.99
C GLN A 250 1.31 -7.00 25.93
N ALA A 251 2.31 -7.76 25.48
CA ALA A 251 3.50 -8.06 26.26
C ALA A 251 4.29 -6.79 26.63
N SER A 252 4.40 -5.83 25.70
CA SER A 252 5.07 -4.55 25.94
C SER A 252 4.33 -3.71 27.01
N ALA A 253 3.00 -3.64 26.92
CA ALA A 253 2.18 -2.95 27.90
C ALA A 253 2.26 -3.59 29.30
N LEU A 254 2.26 -4.92 29.38
CA LEU A 254 2.45 -5.65 30.63
C LEU A 254 3.82 -5.37 31.25
N ALA A 255 4.89 -5.30 30.44
CA ALA A 255 6.21 -4.94 30.92
C ALA A 255 6.26 -3.51 31.49
N VAL A 256 5.56 -2.54 30.88
CA VAL A 256 5.42 -1.17 31.45
C VAL A 256 4.69 -1.22 32.79
N GLN A 257 3.61 -2.00 32.87
CA GLN A 257 2.82 -2.18 34.09
C GLN A 257 3.67 -2.76 35.24
N GLU A 258 4.51 -3.76 34.95
CA GLU A 258 5.43 -4.35 35.94
C GLU A 258 6.44 -3.32 36.46
N ARG A 259 7.01 -2.48 35.57
CA ARG A 259 7.92 -1.41 35.98
C ARG A 259 7.27 -0.38 36.88
N ILE A 260 6.06 0.08 36.54
CA ILE A 260 5.27 0.98 37.40
C ILE A 260 5.04 0.33 38.76
N MET A 261 4.66 -0.95 38.78
CA MET A 261 4.40 -1.63 40.05
C MET A 261 5.66 -1.76 40.91
N SER A 262 6.82 -1.98 40.30
CA SER A 262 8.11 -1.97 40.99
C SER A 262 8.40 -0.59 41.61
N LYS A 263 8.20 0.50 40.86
CA LYS A 263 8.39 1.88 41.35
C LYS A 263 7.46 2.25 42.51
N ILE A 264 6.17 1.91 42.40
CA ILE A 264 5.18 2.16 43.46
C ILE A 264 5.60 1.41 44.73
N SER A 265 6.06 0.17 44.61
CA SER A 265 6.48 -0.65 45.75
C SER A 265 7.73 -0.12 46.45
N SER A 266 8.60 0.61 45.72
CA SER A 266 9.76 1.29 46.29
C SER A 266 9.46 2.67 46.89
N THR A 267 8.25 3.20 46.69
CA THR A 267 7.87 4.52 47.19
C THR A 267 7.14 4.37 48.52
N GLU A 268 7.69 4.91 49.60
CA GLU A 268 7.02 4.97 50.91
C GLU A 268 5.86 5.98 50.87
N SER A 269 4.70 5.59 50.31
CA SER A 269 3.47 6.38 50.37
C SER A 269 2.71 6.04 51.65
N THR A 270 2.68 6.97 52.60
CA THR A 270 2.03 6.82 53.91
C THR A 270 0.55 7.21 53.92
N GLU A 271 0.05 7.90 52.89
CA GLU A 271 -1.33 8.38 52.86
C GLU A 271 -2.29 7.42 52.15
N HIS A 272 -1.91 6.82 51.01
CA HIS A 272 -2.79 5.94 50.21
C HIS A 272 -2.05 4.68 49.72
N ASP A 273 -2.72 3.52 49.75
CA ASP A 273 -2.23 2.26 49.19
C ASP A 273 -2.30 2.30 47.65
N LEU A 274 -1.36 3.03 47.06
CA LEU A 274 -1.21 3.18 45.61
C LEU A 274 -1.08 1.82 44.91
N ALA A 275 -0.50 0.83 45.58
CA ALA A 275 -0.33 -0.50 45.01
C ALA A 275 -1.68 -1.23 44.89
N ALA A 276 -2.56 -1.13 45.89
CA ALA A 276 -3.90 -1.66 45.79
C ALA A 276 -4.74 -0.95 44.72
N LEU A 277 -4.64 0.38 44.64
CA LEU A 277 -5.35 1.17 43.62
C LEU A 277 -4.89 0.82 42.20
N PHE A 278 -3.59 0.69 41.97
CA PHE A 278 -3.05 0.34 40.67
C PHE A 278 -3.47 -1.08 40.24
N ARG A 279 -3.41 -2.06 41.16
CA ARG A 279 -3.92 -3.42 40.91
C ARG A 279 -5.41 -3.42 40.55
N ALA A 280 -6.22 -2.67 41.29
CA ALA A 280 -7.66 -2.56 41.00
C ALA A 280 -7.91 -1.97 39.60
N ALA A 281 -7.15 -0.95 39.21
CA ALA A 281 -7.25 -0.36 37.87
C ALA A 281 -6.84 -1.35 36.76
N THR A 282 -5.79 -2.15 36.97
CA THR A 282 -5.41 -3.24 36.05
C THR A 282 -6.52 -4.27 35.91
N CYS A 283 -7.06 -4.78 37.02
CA CYS A 283 -8.13 -5.77 36.98
C CYS A 283 -9.39 -5.25 36.25
N ALA A 284 -9.73 -3.97 36.45
CA ALA A 284 -10.84 -3.34 35.74
C ALA A 284 -10.59 -3.24 34.22
N PHE A 285 -9.36 -2.91 33.82
CA PHE A 285 -8.98 -2.89 32.40
C PHE A 285 -9.06 -4.28 31.76
N ASP A 286 -8.54 -5.31 32.44
CA ASP A 286 -8.61 -6.69 31.92
C ASP A 286 -10.06 -7.16 31.73
N ALA A 287 -10.93 -6.86 32.70
CA ALA A 287 -12.36 -7.17 32.60
C ALA A 287 -13.02 -6.44 31.42
N TYR A 288 -12.69 -5.16 31.20
CA TYR A 288 -13.15 -4.40 30.05
C TYR A 288 -12.68 -5.01 28.72
N TYR A 289 -11.39 -5.33 28.62
CA TYR A 289 -10.81 -5.96 27.43
C TYR A 289 -11.50 -7.28 27.06
N GLN A 290 -11.73 -8.16 28.05
CA GLN A 290 -12.43 -9.44 27.83
C GLN A 290 -13.88 -9.25 27.38
N ALA A 291 -14.58 -8.28 27.98
CA ALA A 291 -15.94 -7.95 27.62
C ALA A 291 -16.04 -7.38 26.19
N GLU A 292 -15.15 -6.46 25.81
CA GLU A 292 -15.11 -5.89 24.45
C GLU A 292 -14.78 -6.96 23.39
N SER A 293 -13.79 -7.82 23.65
CA SER A 293 -13.45 -8.92 22.74
C SER A 293 -14.65 -9.86 22.51
N SER A 294 -15.31 -10.27 23.61
CA SER A 294 -16.50 -11.13 23.55
C SER A 294 -17.66 -10.47 22.82
N PHE A 295 -17.89 -9.17 23.07
CA PHE A 295 -18.92 -8.38 22.38
C PHE A 295 -18.66 -8.33 20.88
N ARG A 296 -17.43 -8.00 20.46
CA ARG A 296 -17.03 -7.90 19.05
C ARG A 296 -17.20 -9.22 18.32
N LEU A 297 -16.72 -10.32 18.88
CA LEU A 297 -16.91 -11.65 18.32
C LEU A 297 -18.40 -11.98 18.16
N SER A 298 -19.20 -11.73 19.20
CA SER A 298 -20.64 -12.02 19.19
C SER A 298 -21.40 -11.19 18.16
N ALA A 299 -20.99 -9.94 17.90
CA ALA A 299 -21.61 -9.05 16.94
C ALA A 299 -21.51 -9.56 15.48
N HIS A 300 -20.52 -10.41 15.18
CA HIS A 300 -20.29 -10.93 13.83
C HIS A 300 -20.90 -12.33 13.57
N GLY A 301 -21.48 -12.99 14.57
CA GLY A 301 -22.17 -14.27 14.40
C GLY A 301 -21.23 -15.46 14.11
N MET A 302 -21.56 -16.29 13.12
CA MET A 302 -20.72 -17.44 12.75
C MET A 302 -19.47 -16.98 11.99
N LEU A 303 -18.30 -17.27 12.56
CA LEU A 303 -17.00 -16.85 12.04
C LEU A 303 -16.11 -18.06 11.75
N THR A 304 -15.20 -17.89 10.80
CA THR A 304 -14.07 -18.82 10.63
C THR A 304 -13.01 -18.53 11.70
N GLY A 305 -12.13 -19.50 11.99
CA GLY A 305 -11.06 -19.31 12.96
C GLY A 305 -10.10 -18.16 12.60
N ASN A 306 -9.87 -17.90 11.32
CA ASN A 306 -9.04 -16.77 10.86
C ASN A 306 -9.73 -15.44 11.16
N ALA A 307 -11.04 -15.34 10.89
CA ALA A 307 -11.82 -14.14 11.15
C ALA A 307 -11.90 -13.83 12.66
N MET A 308 -12.08 -14.85 13.49
CA MET A 308 -12.04 -14.69 14.96
C MET A 308 -10.70 -14.12 15.42
N ARG A 309 -9.58 -14.71 14.99
CA ARG A 309 -8.24 -14.21 15.34
C ARG A 309 -8.02 -12.77 14.90
N ASN A 310 -8.47 -12.38 13.71
CA ASN A 310 -8.34 -11.00 13.24
C ASN A 310 -9.15 -10.02 14.09
N ILE A 311 -10.37 -10.38 14.47
CA ILE A 311 -11.21 -9.55 15.34
C ILE A 311 -10.57 -9.40 16.73
N GLU A 312 -10.15 -10.50 17.34
CA GLU A 312 -9.47 -10.48 18.64
C GLU A 312 -8.18 -9.66 18.58
N SER A 313 -7.39 -9.83 17.53
CA SER A 313 -6.14 -9.09 17.33
C SER A 313 -6.39 -7.59 17.17
N ASP A 314 -7.40 -7.18 16.40
CA ASP A 314 -7.78 -5.77 16.24
C ASP A 314 -8.20 -5.14 17.58
N VAL A 315 -9.03 -5.82 18.36
CA VAL A 315 -9.43 -5.37 19.71
C VAL A 315 -8.22 -5.25 20.62
N THR A 316 -7.35 -6.27 20.60
CA THR A 316 -6.13 -6.30 21.41
C THR A 316 -5.23 -5.12 21.06
N ILE A 317 -4.92 -4.93 19.78
CA ILE A 317 -4.06 -3.83 19.31
C ILE A 317 -4.61 -2.49 19.76
N LYS A 318 -5.90 -2.21 19.52
CA LYS A 318 -6.51 -0.92 19.86
C LYS A 318 -6.49 -0.64 21.37
N LEU A 319 -6.96 -1.60 22.17
CA LEU A 319 -7.10 -1.39 23.61
C LEU A 319 -5.76 -1.41 24.34
N TRP A 320 -4.87 -2.34 23.98
CA TRP A 320 -3.56 -2.44 24.62
C TRP A 320 -2.58 -1.36 24.16
N GLN A 321 -2.67 -0.85 22.93
CA GLN A 321 -1.89 0.32 22.53
C GLN A 321 -2.29 1.56 23.33
N HIS A 322 -3.60 1.86 23.42
CA HIS A 322 -4.08 2.98 24.23
C HIS A 322 -3.71 2.81 25.72
N ARG A 323 -3.79 1.58 26.24
CA ARG A 323 -3.35 1.27 27.60
C ARG A 323 -1.85 1.48 27.77
N MET A 324 -1.04 1.09 26.79
CA MET A 324 0.41 1.28 26.82
C MET A 324 0.75 2.77 26.87
N ASP A 325 0.16 3.59 25.99
CA ASP A 325 0.38 5.04 25.96
C ASP A 325 0.01 5.69 27.31
N TYR A 326 -1.14 5.29 27.87
CA TYR A 326 -1.56 5.73 29.20
C TYR A 326 -0.58 5.30 30.31
N LEU A 327 -0.16 4.03 30.32
CA LEU A 327 0.78 3.51 31.31
C LEU A 327 2.14 4.22 31.21
N THR A 328 2.66 4.46 30.01
CA THR A 328 3.89 5.23 29.81
C THR A 328 3.77 6.64 30.40
N SER A 329 2.63 7.32 30.22
CA SER A 329 2.41 8.64 30.84
C SER A 329 2.37 8.58 32.37
N ILE A 330 1.86 7.51 32.98
CA ILE A 330 1.91 7.30 34.43
C ILE A 330 3.34 7.02 34.88
N GLU A 331 4.08 6.19 34.14
CA GLU A 331 5.47 5.84 34.46
C GLU A 331 6.39 7.07 34.50
N GLU A 332 6.07 8.13 33.77
CA GLU A 332 6.78 9.41 33.81
C GLU A 332 6.46 10.25 35.06
N ILE A 333 5.28 10.07 35.65
CA ILE A 333 4.81 10.81 36.83
C ILE A 333 5.30 10.17 38.14
N ILE A 334 5.45 8.85 38.16
CA ILE A 334 5.88 8.04 39.32
C ILE A 334 7.39 7.79 39.27
#